data_AF-A0A7V1MP54-F1
#
_entry.id   AF-A0A7V1MP54-F1
#
_cell.length_a   1.000
_cell.length_b   1.000
_cell.length_c   1.000
_cell.angle_alpha   90.00
_cell.angle_beta   90.00
_cell.angle_gamma   90.00
#
_symmetry.space_group_name_H-M   'P 1'
#
loop_
_entity.id
_entity.type
_entity.pdbx_description
1 polymer ?
#
loop_
_entity_poly.entity_id
_entity_poly.type
_entity_poly.pdbx_seq_one_letter_code
_entity_poly.pdbx_strand_id
1 'polypeptide(L)'
;MYYAPKWYVIKTWNYDQTVHRKPEDISKAMIISKGFKYQLRLTQKQVSLCSQTAGSCRYVWNRGLAIKKELWEKKKESISRFDLDNLLIEWKRE
;
A
#
# COMPACT_ATOMS: atom_id res chain seq x y z
N MET A 1 27.95 -11.94 -54.78
CA MET A 1 28.57 -13.29 -54.70
C MET A 1 28.74 -13.62 -53.23
N TYR A 2 28.15 -14.73 -52.80
CA TYR A 2 27.83 -15.20 -51.45
C TYR A 2 28.84 -14.90 -50.33
N TYR A 3 28.39 -14.45 -49.15
CA TYR A 3 29.13 -14.64 -47.88
C TYR A 3 28.23 -14.57 -46.64
N ALA A 4 28.03 -15.71 -45.99
CA ALA A 4 28.21 -15.90 -44.54
C ALA A 4 27.84 -17.36 -44.17
N PRO A 5 28.84 -18.23 -43.91
CA PRO A 5 28.62 -19.60 -43.46
C PRO A 5 28.34 -19.70 -41.95
N LYS A 6 27.71 -20.84 -41.65
CA LYS A 6 27.24 -21.43 -40.39
C LYS A 6 28.24 -21.28 -39.21
N TRP A 7 27.69 -21.38 -37.98
CA TRP A 7 28.36 -21.86 -36.74
C TRP A 7 28.64 -20.91 -35.57
N TYR A 8 27.81 -19.90 -35.30
CA TYR A 8 27.68 -19.45 -33.90
C TYR A 8 26.22 -19.48 -33.42
N VAL A 9 25.92 -20.59 -32.77
CA VAL A 9 24.69 -20.85 -32.03
C VAL A 9 24.78 -20.12 -30.70
N ILE A 10 23.93 -19.12 -30.49
CA ILE A 10 23.36 -18.83 -29.18
C ILE A 10 21.85 -18.82 -29.39
N LYS A 11 21.24 -20.01 -29.25
CA LYS A 11 19.78 -20.12 -29.09
C LYS A 11 19.44 -19.45 -27.76
N THR A 12 19.04 -18.18 -27.81
CA THR A 12 18.28 -17.61 -26.70
C THR A 12 16.93 -18.32 -26.70
N TRP A 13 16.70 -19.11 -25.65
CA TRP A 13 15.39 -19.69 -25.35
C TRP A 13 14.43 -18.54 -25.01
N ASN A 14 13.83 -17.93 -26.03
CA ASN A 14 12.51 -17.36 -25.89
C ASN A 14 11.55 -18.41 -26.45
N TYR A 15 11.10 -19.28 -25.56
CA TYR A 15 9.99 -20.18 -25.79
C TYR A 15 8.75 -19.32 -25.98
N ASP A 16 8.54 -18.92 -27.23
CA ASP A 16 7.39 -18.19 -27.70
C ASP A 16 6.17 -19.12 -27.56
N GLN A 17 5.53 -19.08 -26.38
CA GLN A 17 4.25 -19.72 -26.11
C GLN A 17 3.13 -18.94 -26.79
N THR A 18 3.21 -18.83 -28.11
CA THR A 18 2.09 -18.45 -28.97
C THR A 18 1.54 -19.71 -29.64
N VAL A 19 1.25 -20.73 -28.81
CA VAL A 19 0.47 -21.90 -29.24
C VAL A 19 -0.96 -21.43 -29.47
N HIS A 20 -1.34 -21.26 -30.74
CA HIS A 20 -2.70 -21.14 -31.28
C HIS A 20 -3.80 -20.71 -30.29
N ARG A 21 -3.85 -19.43 -29.91
CA ARG A 21 -5.07 -18.85 -29.31
C ARG A 21 -5.93 -18.21 -30.40
N LYS A 22 -7.23 -18.50 -30.37
CA LYS A 22 -8.22 -17.83 -31.24
C LYS A 22 -8.33 -16.35 -30.85
N PRO A 23 -8.61 -15.45 -31.81
CA PRO A 23 -8.60 -14.00 -31.57
C PRO A 23 -9.57 -13.54 -30.46
N GLU A 24 -10.69 -14.24 -30.26
CA GLU A 24 -11.61 -14.03 -29.14
C GLU A 24 -10.97 -14.17 -27.73
N ASP A 25 -9.92 -14.99 -27.56
CA ASP A 25 -9.24 -15.20 -26.28
C ASP A 25 -8.23 -14.09 -25.93
N ILE A 26 -7.88 -13.22 -26.88
CA ILE A 26 -6.95 -12.10 -26.69
C ILE A 26 -7.60 -11.00 -25.83
N SER A 27 -8.93 -10.90 -25.87
CA SER A 27 -9.72 -9.91 -25.11
C SER A 27 -9.68 -10.13 -23.59
N LYS A 28 -9.37 -11.35 -23.12
CA LYS A 28 -8.97 -11.64 -21.74
C LYS A 28 -7.45 -11.50 -21.61
N ALA A 29 -6.92 -10.32 -21.91
CA ALA A 29 -5.53 -10.00 -21.62
C ALA A 29 -5.27 -10.27 -20.14
N MET A 30 -4.37 -11.22 -19.85
CA MET A 30 -3.97 -11.55 -18.49
C MET A 30 -3.38 -10.29 -17.85
N ILE A 31 -4.13 -9.65 -16.95
CA ILE A 31 -3.64 -8.52 -16.16
C ILE A 31 -2.61 -9.08 -15.18
N ILE A 32 -1.34 -9.03 -15.57
CA ILE A 32 -0.24 -9.37 -14.66
C ILE A 32 -0.05 -8.16 -13.74
N SER A 33 -0.52 -8.29 -12.49
CA SER A 33 -0.25 -7.28 -11.45
C SER A 33 1.23 -7.37 -11.05
N LYS A 34 2.02 -6.39 -11.49
CA LYS A 34 3.42 -6.25 -11.06
C LYS A 34 3.45 -5.46 -9.75
N GLY A 35 3.85 -6.13 -8.67
CA GLY A 35 4.16 -5.47 -7.40
C GLY A 35 5.65 -5.12 -7.34
N PHE A 36 5.97 -3.91 -6.86
CA PHE A 36 7.34 -3.47 -6.63
C PHE A 36 7.58 -3.29 -5.13
N LYS A 37 8.72 -3.78 -4.63
CA LYS A 37 9.15 -3.59 -3.25
C LYS A 37 10.16 -2.45 -3.19
N TYR A 38 9.79 -1.37 -2.50
CA TYR A 38 10.66 -0.21 -2.29
C TYR A 38 11.03 -0.06 -0.82
N GLN A 39 12.27 0.38 -0.56
CA GLN A 39 12.69 0.83 0.76
C GLN A 39 12.67 2.36 0.79
N LEU A 40 11.97 2.96 1.76
CA LEU A 40 12.04 4.40 1.98
C LEU A 40 13.40 4.77 2.60
N ARG A 41 14.18 5.59 1.90
CA ARG A 41 15.46 6.13 2.37
C ARG A 41 15.22 7.52 2.94
N LEU A 42 14.76 7.57 4.19
CA LEU A 42 14.43 8.82 4.87
C LEU A 42 15.70 9.48 5.45
N THR A 43 15.72 10.80 5.47
CA THR A 43 16.71 11.58 6.25
C THR A 43 16.38 11.51 7.75
N GLN A 44 17.33 11.80 8.62
CA GLN A 44 17.11 11.76 10.07
C GLN A 44 15.94 12.68 10.51
N LYS A 45 15.81 13.86 9.88
CA LYS A 45 14.69 14.79 10.12
C LYS A 45 13.35 14.18 9.74
N GLN A 46 13.28 13.49 8.60
CA GLN A 46 12.06 12.81 8.14
C GLN A 46 11.70 11.64 9.06
N VAL A 47 12.69 10.84 9.50
CA VAL A 47 12.45 9.76 10.47
C VAL A 47 11.83 10.32 11.75
N SER A 48 12.42 11.38 12.32
CA SER A 48 11.88 12.03 13.52
C SER A 48 10.45 12.51 13.33
N LEU A 49 10.14 13.13 12.19
CA LEU A 49 8.79 13.60 11.87
C LEU A 49 7.81 12.44 11.73
N CYS A 50 8.19 11.37 11.03
CA CYS A 50 7.37 10.16 10.90
C CYS A 50 7.08 9.51 12.25
N SER A 51 8.09 9.41 13.12
CA SER A 51 7.93 8.88 14.47
C SER A 51 6.99 9.74 15.32
N GLN A 52 7.14 11.07 15.27
CA GLN A 52 6.24 11.98 15.97
C GLN A 52 4.80 11.83 15.45
N THR A 53 4.59 11.86 14.13
CA THR A 53 3.27 11.69 13.52
C THR A 53 2.63 10.36 13.91
N ALA A 54 3.38 9.25 13.83
CA ALA A 54 2.89 7.93 14.21
C ALA A 54 2.52 7.87 15.71
N GLY A 55 3.33 8.50 16.57
CA GLY A 55 3.06 8.65 18.00
C GLY A 55 1.77 9.42 18.26
N SER A 56 1.60 10.59 17.62
CA SER A 56 0.40 11.42 17.73
C SER A 56 -0.85 10.68 17.25
N CYS A 57 -0.79 10.00 16.11
CA CYS A 57 -1.91 9.18 15.61
C CYS A 57 -2.29 8.07 16.58
N ARG A 58 -1.30 7.37 17.16
CA ARG A 58 -1.53 6.33 18.16
C ARG A 58 -2.18 6.89 19.42
N TYR A 59 -1.71 8.04 19.90
CA TYR A 59 -2.27 8.72 21.07
C TYR A 59 -3.76 9.06 20.86
N VAL A 60 -4.06 9.77 19.77
CA VAL A 60 -5.43 10.18 19.41
C VAL A 60 -6.35 8.96 19.27
N TRP A 61 -5.88 7.91 18.58
CA TRP A 61 -6.66 6.68 18.41
C TRP A 61 -6.98 6.01 19.75
N ASN A 62 -5.97 5.83 20.60
CA ASN A 62 -6.15 5.15 21.89
C ASN A 62 -7.07 5.94 22.83
N ARG A 63 -6.93 7.27 22.90
CA ARG A 63 -7.83 8.16 23.64
C ARG A 63 -9.27 8.05 23.14
N GLY A 64 -9.48 8.18 21.84
CA GLY A 64 -10.81 8.06 21.23
C GLY A 64 -11.44 6.69 21.47
N LEU A 65 -10.66 5.61 21.33
CA LEU A 65 -11.13 4.25 21.59
C LEU A 65 -11.55 4.05 23.04
N ALA A 66 -10.79 4.59 24.00
CA ALA A 66 -11.13 4.52 25.42
C ALA A 66 -12.48 5.20 25.72
N ILE A 67 -12.71 6.40 25.16
CA ILE A 67 -13.97 7.13 25.31
C ILE A 67 -15.14 6.36 24.69
N LYS A 68 -14.95 5.83 23.48
CA LYS A 68 -15.98 5.01 22.82
C LYS A 68 -16.35 3.79 23.65
N LYS A 69 -15.36 3.11 24.20
CA LYS A 69 -15.56 1.93 25.05
C LYS A 69 -16.33 2.29 26.32
N GLU A 70 -15.92 3.35 27.01
CA GLU A 70 -16.56 3.82 28.24
C GLU A 70 -18.03 4.23 28.02
N LEU A 71 -18.31 4.99 26.95
CA LEU A 71 -19.67 5.40 26.59
C LEU A 71 -20.57 4.20 26.29
N TRP A 72 -20.05 3.23 25.52
CA TRP A 72 -20.80 2.04 25.18
C TRP A 72 -21.07 1.15 26.41
N GLU A 73 -20.10 1.03 27.31
CA GLU A 73 -20.26 0.24 28.54
C GLU A 73 -21.28 0.87 29.49
N LYS A 74 -21.27 2.20 29.65
CA LYS A 74 -22.14 2.91 30.59
C LYS A 74 -23.54 3.19 30.05
N LYS A 75 -23.66 3.61 28.79
CA LYS A 75 -24.90 4.13 28.21
C LYS A 75 -25.40 3.38 26.99
N LYS A 76 -24.61 2.47 26.41
CA LYS A 76 -24.89 1.82 25.12
C LYS A 76 -25.07 2.83 23.98
N GLU A 77 -24.35 3.94 24.05
CA GLU A 77 -24.37 5.00 23.05
C GLU A 77 -23.09 4.99 22.21
N SER A 78 -23.23 5.37 20.94
CA SER A 78 -22.10 5.59 20.05
C SER A 78 -21.84 7.09 19.88
N ILE A 79 -20.58 7.49 19.97
CA ILE A 79 -20.14 8.86 19.68
C ILE A 79 -19.73 9.00 18.22
N SER A 80 -20.08 10.13 17.60
CA SER A 80 -19.74 10.41 16.20
C SER A 80 -18.26 10.79 16.05
N ARG A 81 -17.75 10.76 14.81
CA ARG A 81 -16.41 11.25 14.49
C ARG A 81 -16.26 12.74 14.82
N PHE A 82 -17.27 13.54 14.49
CA PHE A 82 -17.23 15.00 14.70
C PHE A 82 -17.14 15.36 16.18
N ASP A 83 -17.86 14.63 17.02
CA ASP A 83 -17.80 14.83 18.47
C ASP A 83 -16.40 14.50 19.02
N LEU A 84 -15.77 13.43 18.53
CA LEU A 84 -14.38 13.10 18.88
C LEU A 84 -13.38 14.13 18.35
N ASP A 85 -13.60 14.64 17.14
CA ASP A 85 -12.73 15.66 16.53
C ASP A 85 -12.76 16.98 17.34
N ASN A 86 -13.92 17.35 17.91
CA ASN A 86 -14.04 18.52 18.78
C ASN A 86 -13.20 18.40 20.06
N LEU A 87 -12.99 17.18 20.58
CA LEU A 87 -12.15 16.94 21.76
C LEU A 87 -10.66 17.12 21.49
N LEU A 88 -10.23 17.10 20.22
CA LEU A 88 -8.82 17.29 19.84
C LEU A 88 -8.28 18.65 20.28
N ILE A 89 -9.14 19.68 20.32
CA ILE A 89 -8.76 21.02 20.76
C ILE A 89 -8.30 20.98 22.22
N GLU A 90 -9.03 20.24 23.06
CA GLU A 90 -8.69 20.11 24.48
C GLU A 90 -7.45 19.22 24.67
N TRP A 91 -7.34 18.10 23.96
CA TRP A 91 -6.14 17.24 24.07
C TRP A 91 -4.86 17.89 23.57
N LYS A 92 -4.95 18.93 22.73
CA LYS A 92 -3.79 19.70 22.28
C LYS A 92 -3.30 20.69 23.34
N ARG A 93 -4.14 21.06 24.30
CA ARG A 93 -3.80 22.02 25.36
C ARG A 93 -3.12 21.38 26.57
N GLU A 94 -3.38 20.09 26.79
CA GLU A 94 -2.68 19.24 27.77
C GLU A 94 -1.19 19.10 27.46
#